data_AF-A0A426QWW9-F1
#
_entry.id   AF-A0A426QWW9-F1
#
_cell.length_a   1.000
_cell.length_b   1.000
_cell.length_c   1.000
_cell.angle_alpha   90.00
_cell.angle_beta   90.00
_cell.angle_gamma   90.00
#
_symmetry.space_group_name_H-M   'P 1'
#
loop_
_entity.id
_entity.type
_entity.pdbx_description
1 polymer ?
#
loop_
_entity_poly.entity_id
_entity_poly.type
_entity_poly.pdbx_seq_one_letter_code
_entity_poly.pdbx_strand_id
1 'polypeptide(L)'
;MLLDRVDDARLTRTLLGAHDLAAAVVVVHPTPGAAAAVTLAQDLLAALGHRLDPTGARGVTGPESAWRAVEAWICGDDIEHLIVLRSQLLTPDQRARLFQLHRDTGVHLVLVWHGLHRLPPHFDAAGMDLYVTDDLAAVTSRLGSMRRPHPPPSSPTRALTTVPDSAGHTFLADAARLLPPAEYLRVAGVYRQAFETTTHRMAAGRGAPDLPTQLLAWLPAPRTHLRARYGVANPGSARRWHAAVGLARFLGGLVVDSPGRADTVTRLRGAQAAFKRYGLELALPPHLNYMVGVGLTSIPVTEQLVARIRERIANPVRAAALATILFTGATYRELTYLPQDTVVGDTMVFRTTRVVAHPTDLGVWVIPASIRPLLRAATALPAFACRPRRTPPVRRRDRQHRRPAPARPPLRSDNSRSAPLAPRLAPQHRRTQPGRMLRMQRHGAEMTHPKCEILDELVCCCER
;
A
#
# COMPACT_ATOMS: atom_id res chain seq x y z
N MET A 1 -10.36 28.75 -17.34
CA MET A 1 -9.99 30.04 -16.70
C MET A 1 -11.26 30.79 -16.33
N LEU A 2 -11.31 31.32 -15.12
CA LEU A 2 -12.43 32.08 -14.57
C LEU A 2 -12.04 33.56 -14.48
N LEU A 3 -12.81 34.44 -15.11
CA LEU A 3 -12.60 35.89 -15.08
C LEU A 3 -13.38 36.54 -13.95
N ASP A 4 -12.69 37.23 -13.05
CA ASP A 4 -13.26 38.07 -12.01
C ASP A 4 -12.95 39.54 -12.30
N ARG A 5 -13.77 40.17 -13.17
CA ARG A 5 -13.49 41.51 -13.69
C ARG A 5 -13.48 42.61 -12.62
N VAL A 6 -14.18 42.40 -11.51
CA VAL A 6 -14.39 43.40 -10.46
C VAL A 6 -13.61 43.12 -9.18
N ASP A 7 -12.78 42.06 -9.17
CA ASP A 7 -12.08 41.56 -7.97
C ASP A 7 -13.08 41.31 -6.81
N ASP A 8 -14.15 40.55 -7.08
CA ASP A 8 -15.20 40.27 -6.11
C ASP A 8 -14.68 39.38 -4.97
N ALA A 9 -14.64 39.95 -3.77
CA ALA A 9 -14.32 39.24 -2.55
C ALA A 9 -15.24 38.03 -2.28
N ARG A 10 -16.49 38.06 -2.77
CA ARG A 10 -17.42 36.91 -2.67
C ARG A 10 -16.92 35.72 -3.49
N LEU A 11 -16.46 35.94 -4.71
CA LEU A 11 -15.90 34.89 -5.57
C LEU A 11 -14.70 34.23 -4.90
N THR A 12 -13.78 35.04 -4.39
CA THR A 12 -12.59 34.54 -3.66
C THR A 12 -13.02 33.71 -2.44
N ARG A 13 -13.97 34.20 -1.63
CA ARG A 13 -14.48 33.48 -0.46
C ARG A 13 -15.16 32.17 -0.82
N THR A 14 -15.97 32.16 -1.89
CA THR A 14 -16.64 30.95 -2.36
C THR A 14 -15.65 29.89 -2.82
N LEU A 15 -14.62 30.27 -3.59
CA LEU A 15 -13.61 29.33 -4.04
C LEU A 15 -12.74 28.84 -2.89
N LEU A 16 -12.30 29.71 -1.97
CA LEU A 16 -11.59 29.27 -0.77
C LEU A 16 -12.44 28.32 0.08
N GLY A 17 -13.75 28.56 0.20
CA GLY A 17 -14.68 27.67 0.89
C GLY A 17 -14.93 26.34 0.18
N ALA A 18 -14.57 26.22 -1.10
CA ALA A 18 -14.62 24.98 -1.87
C ALA A 18 -13.36 24.12 -1.72
N HIS A 19 -12.32 24.61 -1.03
CA HIS A 19 -11.12 23.83 -0.73
C HIS A 19 -11.48 22.63 0.16
N ASP A 20 -11.35 21.42 -0.38
CA ASP A 20 -11.61 20.17 0.34
C ASP A 20 -10.82 19.03 -0.32
N LEU A 21 -9.76 18.57 0.36
CA LEU A 21 -8.95 17.45 -0.10
C LEU A 21 -9.76 16.14 -0.20
N ALA A 22 -10.78 15.96 0.66
CA ALA A 22 -11.65 14.77 0.60
C ALA A 22 -12.58 14.79 -0.62
N ALA A 23 -12.88 15.99 -1.15
CA ALA A 23 -13.59 16.19 -2.41
C ALA A 23 -12.64 16.34 -3.61
N ALA A 24 -11.35 16.06 -3.45
CA ALA A 24 -10.34 16.18 -4.50
C ALA A 24 -10.19 17.60 -5.08
N VAL A 25 -10.50 18.63 -4.29
CA VAL A 25 -10.39 20.05 -4.68
C VAL A 25 -9.32 20.75 -3.86
N VAL A 26 -8.30 21.25 -4.54
CA VAL A 26 -7.25 22.10 -3.96
C VAL A 26 -7.43 23.52 -4.48
N VAL A 27 -7.57 24.47 -3.57
CA VAL A 27 -7.51 25.90 -3.88
C VAL A 27 -6.25 26.49 -3.26
N VAL A 28 -5.45 27.15 -4.09
CA VAL A 28 -4.22 27.84 -3.67
C VAL A 28 -4.36 29.33 -3.92
N HIS A 29 -3.93 30.11 -2.93
CA HIS A 29 -3.73 31.54 -3.07
C HIS A 29 -2.22 31.81 -3.09
N PRO A 30 -1.60 32.03 -4.27
CA PRO A 30 -0.16 32.26 -4.37
C PRO A 30 0.30 33.41 -3.46
N THR A 31 1.48 33.27 -2.88
CA THR A 31 2.11 34.31 -2.07
C THR A 31 2.36 35.55 -2.95
N PRO A 32 1.78 36.73 -2.60
CA PRO A 32 1.91 37.92 -3.42
C PRO A 32 3.38 38.36 -3.59
N GLY A 33 3.74 38.77 -4.81
CA GLY A 33 5.07 39.32 -5.11
C GLY A 33 6.22 38.30 -5.18
N ALA A 34 5.95 37.02 -4.92
CA ALA A 34 6.96 35.97 -5.05
C ALA A 34 7.18 35.59 -6.52
N ALA A 35 8.32 35.99 -7.09
CA ALA A 35 8.65 35.71 -8.48
C ALA A 35 9.19 34.29 -8.71
N ALA A 36 9.71 33.64 -7.66
CA ALA A 36 10.36 32.34 -7.80
C ALA A 36 9.33 31.21 -7.97
N ALA A 37 9.56 30.32 -8.95
CA ALA A 37 8.70 29.16 -9.19
C ALA A 37 8.69 28.17 -8.01
N VAL A 38 9.73 28.16 -7.18
CA VAL A 38 9.77 27.34 -5.95
C VAL A 38 8.73 27.80 -4.94
N THR A 39 8.48 29.11 -4.81
CA THR A 39 7.51 29.64 -3.85
C THR A 39 6.10 29.18 -4.17
N LEU A 40 5.72 29.15 -5.46
CA LEU A 40 4.43 28.59 -5.87
C LEU A 40 4.31 27.10 -5.54
N ALA A 41 5.39 26.32 -5.72
CA ALA A 41 5.38 24.91 -5.29
C ALA A 41 5.21 24.76 -3.77
N GLN A 42 5.78 25.67 -2.99
CA GLN A 42 5.62 25.70 -1.53
C GLN A 42 4.18 26.06 -1.14
N ASP A 43 3.57 27.04 -1.81
CA ASP A 43 2.16 27.41 -1.61
C ASP A 43 1.23 26.23 -1.94
N LEU A 44 1.53 25.49 -3.02
CA LEU A 44 0.80 24.28 -3.40
C LEU A 44 0.94 23.16 -2.37
N LEU A 45 2.16 22.92 -1.86
CA LEU A 45 2.39 21.94 -0.80
C LEU A 45 1.66 22.32 0.49
N ALA A 46 1.63 23.61 0.84
CA ALA A 46 0.86 24.11 1.98
C ALA A 46 -0.64 23.88 1.78
N ALA A 47 -1.17 24.16 0.59
CA ALA A 47 -2.57 23.89 0.25
C ALA A 47 -2.89 22.37 0.28
N LEU A 48 -1.94 21.50 -0.04
CA LEU A 48 -2.07 20.04 0.09
C LEU A 48 -1.95 19.53 1.54
N GLY A 49 -1.77 20.44 2.51
CA GLY A 49 -1.69 20.15 3.94
C GLY A 49 -0.28 19.87 4.46
N HIS A 50 0.77 20.22 3.71
CA HIS A 50 2.16 20.03 4.12
C HIS A 50 2.75 21.33 4.68
N ARG A 51 3.24 21.29 5.93
CA ARG A 51 3.95 22.42 6.54
C ARG A 51 5.44 22.28 6.25
N LEU A 52 5.98 23.27 5.55
CA LEU A 52 7.39 23.34 5.18
C LEU A 52 8.19 24.07 6.26
N ASP A 53 8.10 23.61 7.51
CA ASP A 53 9.05 24.00 8.55
C ASP A 53 10.46 23.53 8.16
N PRO A 54 11.55 24.05 8.75
CA PRO A 54 12.92 23.66 8.40
C PRO A 54 13.13 22.13 8.41
N THR A 55 12.41 21.40 9.26
CA THR A 55 12.42 19.93 9.33
C THR A 55 11.60 19.25 8.21
N GLY A 56 10.48 19.86 7.78
CA GLY A 56 9.63 19.37 6.69
C GLY A 56 10.16 19.71 5.29
N ALA A 57 10.94 20.79 5.18
CA ALA A 57 11.67 21.16 3.97
C ALA A 57 12.93 20.29 3.73
N ARG A 58 13.48 19.67 4.79
CA ARG A 58 14.61 18.72 4.67
C ARG A 58 14.15 17.48 3.90
N GLY A 59 14.59 17.37 2.65
CA GLY A 59 14.24 16.28 1.72
C GLY A 59 13.44 16.75 0.50
N VAL A 60 12.98 17.99 0.50
CA VAL A 60 12.48 18.71 -0.68
C VAL A 60 13.48 19.84 -0.97
N THR A 61 14.75 19.47 -1.21
CA THR A 61 15.83 20.44 -1.37
C THR A 61 15.94 20.83 -2.83
N GLY A 62 15.35 21.97 -3.18
CA GLY A 62 15.44 22.59 -4.50
C GLY A 62 14.12 22.65 -5.28
N PRO A 63 14.02 23.56 -6.28
CA PRO A 63 12.79 23.83 -7.02
C PRO A 63 12.20 22.59 -7.69
N GLU A 64 13.02 21.78 -8.38
CA GLU A 64 12.55 20.55 -9.04
C GLU A 64 12.04 19.50 -8.05
N SER A 65 12.64 19.42 -6.86
CA SER A 65 12.19 18.48 -5.84
C SER A 65 10.83 18.87 -5.28
N ALA A 66 10.55 20.18 -5.15
CA ALA A 66 9.26 20.68 -4.68
C ALA A 66 8.15 20.40 -5.69
N TRP A 67 8.39 20.70 -6.97
CA TRP A 67 7.41 20.42 -8.02
C TRP A 67 7.12 18.93 -8.19
N ARG A 68 8.15 18.06 -8.10
CA ARG A 68 7.94 16.62 -8.09
C ARG A 68 7.14 16.13 -6.89
N ALA A 69 7.35 16.74 -5.71
CA ALA A 69 6.54 16.41 -4.54
C ALA A 69 5.07 16.83 -4.76
N VAL A 70 4.81 18.02 -5.32
CA VAL A 70 3.45 18.46 -5.67
C VAL A 70 2.78 17.49 -6.64
N GLU A 71 3.45 17.13 -7.73
CA GLU A 71 2.96 16.15 -8.72
C GLU A 71 2.60 14.82 -8.05
N ALA A 72 3.51 14.31 -7.22
CA ALA A 72 3.31 13.06 -6.49
C ALA A 72 2.11 13.13 -5.52
N TRP A 73 1.94 14.23 -4.78
CA TRP A 73 0.82 14.39 -3.86
C TRP A 73 -0.52 14.54 -4.60
N ILE A 74 -0.56 15.29 -5.70
CA ILE A 74 -1.75 15.37 -6.57
C ILE A 74 -2.17 13.98 -7.04
N CYS A 75 -1.23 13.19 -7.58
CA CYS A 75 -1.50 11.82 -8.01
C CYS A 75 -1.86 10.88 -6.83
N GLY A 76 -1.21 11.05 -5.68
CA GLY A 76 -1.39 10.20 -4.52
C GLY A 76 -2.75 10.38 -3.84
N ASP A 77 -3.18 11.63 -3.74
CA ASP A 77 -4.46 12.04 -3.16
C ASP A 77 -5.61 12.02 -4.15
N ASP A 78 -5.34 11.72 -5.42
CA ASP A 78 -6.36 11.65 -6.46
C ASP A 78 -7.02 13.04 -6.67
N ILE A 79 -6.21 14.11 -6.62
CA ILE A 79 -6.71 15.48 -6.74
C ILE A 79 -7.17 15.72 -8.18
N GLU A 80 -8.45 16.06 -8.32
CA GLU A 80 -9.12 16.23 -9.60
C GLU A 80 -9.15 17.70 -10.01
N HIS A 81 -9.22 18.63 -9.06
CA HIS A 81 -9.35 20.06 -9.32
C HIS A 81 -8.27 20.87 -8.60
N LEU A 82 -7.52 21.66 -9.37
CA LEU A 82 -6.55 22.62 -8.85
C LEU A 82 -6.98 24.04 -9.25
N ILE A 83 -7.35 24.85 -8.27
CA ILE A 83 -7.80 26.23 -8.47
C ILE A 83 -6.70 27.18 -7.98
N VAL A 84 -6.17 27.99 -8.88
CA VAL A 84 -5.12 28.97 -8.59
C VAL A 84 -5.72 30.37 -8.63
N LEU A 85 -5.84 30.97 -7.44
CA LEU A 85 -6.33 32.34 -7.30
C LEU A 85 -5.30 33.35 -7.78
N ARG A 86 -5.74 34.55 -8.18
CA ARG A 86 -4.85 35.64 -8.60
C ARG A 86 -3.80 35.24 -9.63
N SER A 87 -4.18 34.39 -10.57
CA SER A 87 -3.29 33.82 -11.59
C SER A 87 -2.64 34.87 -12.51
N GLN A 88 -3.22 36.08 -12.59
CA GLN A 88 -2.64 37.22 -13.31
C GLN A 88 -1.32 37.71 -12.70
N LEU A 89 -1.07 37.43 -11.42
CA LEU A 89 0.16 37.81 -10.72
C LEU A 89 1.29 36.81 -10.89
N LEU A 90 1.02 35.65 -11.52
CA LEU A 90 2.02 34.63 -11.73
C LEU A 90 3.05 35.06 -12.78
N THR A 91 4.29 34.64 -12.62
CA THR A 91 5.32 34.78 -13.66
C THR A 91 5.06 33.80 -14.82
N PRO A 92 5.64 34.05 -16.02
CA PRO A 92 5.59 33.08 -17.11
C PRO A 92 6.08 31.69 -16.71
N ASP A 93 7.17 31.63 -15.93
CA ASP A 93 7.74 30.36 -15.46
C ASP A 93 6.80 29.60 -14.51
N GLN A 94 6.14 30.33 -13.60
CA GLN A 94 5.12 29.76 -12.70
C GLN A 94 3.93 29.19 -13.50
N ARG A 95 3.44 29.92 -14.50
CA ARG A 95 2.37 29.43 -15.38
C ARG A 95 2.80 28.20 -16.19
N ALA A 96 3.99 28.23 -16.79
CA ALA A 96 4.54 27.10 -17.54
C ALA A 96 4.63 25.83 -16.67
N ARG A 97 5.01 25.98 -15.39
CA ARG A 97 5.02 24.87 -14.42
C ARG A 97 3.63 24.34 -14.08
N LEU A 98 2.62 25.19 -13.92
CA LEU A 98 1.24 24.75 -13.73
C LEU A 98 0.69 23.98 -14.94
N PHE A 99 1.05 24.40 -16.16
CA PHE A 99 0.66 23.70 -17.39
C PHE A 99 1.39 22.37 -17.55
N GLN A 100 2.67 22.31 -17.17
CA GLN A 100 3.39 21.03 -17.08
C GLN A 100 2.73 20.10 -16.07
N LEU A 101 2.40 20.60 -14.87
CA LEU A 101 1.71 19.84 -13.84
C LEU A 101 0.34 19.30 -14.32
N HIS A 102 -0.46 20.11 -15.01
CA HIS A 102 -1.71 19.67 -15.64
C HIS A 102 -1.47 18.52 -16.63
N ARG A 103 -0.46 18.63 -17.50
CA ARG A 103 -0.15 17.59 -18.49
C ARG A 103 0.32 16.29 -17.83
N ASP A 104 1.13 16.39 -16.78
CA ASP A 104 1.73 15.22 -16.14
C ASP A 104 0.73 14.48 -15.23
N THR A 105 -0.23 15.20 -14.63
CA THR A 105 -1.17 14.64 -13.64
C THR A 105 -2.60 14.50 -14.16
N GLY A 106 -2.98 15.24 -15.20
CA GLY A 106 -4.37 15.33 -15.66
C GLY A 106 -5.29 16.19 -14.78
N VAL A 107 -4.78 16.84 -13.73
CA VAL A 107 -5.60 17.65 -12.81
C VAL A 107 -6.32 18.77 -13.56
N HIS A 108 -7.62 18.95 -13.36
CA HIS A 108 -8.36 20.04 -13.98
C HIS A 108 -7.95 21.39 -13.37
N LEU A 109 -7.16 22.14 -14.13
CA LEU A 109 -6.57 23.40 -13.71
C LEU A 109 -7.52 24.59 -13.97
N VAL A 110 -7.93 25.26 -12.90
CA VAL A 110 -8.74 26.49 -12.96
C VAL A 110 -7.88 27.67 -12.53
N LEU A 111 -7.50 28.49 -13.51
CA LEU A 111 -6.85 29.78 -13.25
C LEU A 111 -7.91 30.85 -13.03
N VAL A 112 -7.87 31.54 -11.90
CA VAL A 112 -8.76 32.67 -11.60
C VAL A 112 -8.01 33.96 -11.86
N TRP A 113 -8.57 34.81 -12.71
CA TRP A 113 -7.95 36.04 -13.17
C TRP A 113 -8.74 37.23 -12.66
N HIS A 114 -8.18 37.99 -11.71
CA HIS A 114 -8.86 39.15 -11.13
C HIS A 114 -8.48 40.45 -11.82
N GLY A 115 -9.46 41.33 -11.98
CA GLY A 115 -9.35 42.69 -12.47
C GLY A 115 -9.65 42.86 -13.96
N LEU A 116 -9.68 44.12 -14.39
CA LEU A 116 -9.93 44.55 -15.77
C LEU A 116 -8.72 44.38 -16.69
N HIS A 117 -7.62 43.81 -16.19
CA HIS A 117 -6.44 43.54 -16.99
C HIS A 117 -6.83 42.60 -18.14
N ARG A 118 -6.72 43.11 -19.38
CA ARG A 118 -6.86 42.28 -20.57
C ARG A 118 -5.90 41.10 -20.44
N LEU A 119 -6.41 39.91 -20.74
CA LEU A 119 -5.56 38.75 -20.99
C LEU A 119 -4.38 39.18 -21.86
N PRO A 120 -3.14 38.82 -21.49
CA PRO A 120 -2.00 39.10 -22.33
C PRO A 120 -2.30 38.61 -23.75
N PRO A 121 -2.04 39.40 -24.80
CA PRO A 121 -2.30 39.00 -26.19
C PRO A 121 -1.54 37.72 -26.59
N HIS A 122 -0.56 37.31 -25.79
CA HIS A 122 0.21 36.07 -25.91
C HIS A 122 0.07 35.20 -24.66
N PHE A 123 -1.14 35.09 -24.09
CA PHE A 123 -1.41 34.04 -23.10
C PHE A 123 -1.28 32.69 -23.80
N ASP A 124 -0.04 32.19 -23.86
CA ASP A 124 0.29 30.90 -24.43
C ASP A 124 -0.13 29.84 -23.44
N ALA A 125 -1.25 29.17 -23.73
CA ALA A 125 -1.73 28.02 -22.98
C ALA A 125 -0.88 26.75 -23.25
N ALA A 126 0.32 26.90 -23.83
CA ALA A 126 1.23 25.81 -24.19
C ALA A 126 0.56 24.74 -25.06
N GLY A 127 -0.32 25.17 -25.98
CA GLY A 127 -1.09 24.28 -26.86
C GLY A 127 -2.29 23.58 -26.21
N MET A 128 -2.75 24.02 -25.04
CA MET A 128 -3.92 23.44 -24.35
C MET A 128 -5.23 24.15 -24.72
N ASP A 129 -6.34 23.40 -24.67
CA ASP A 129 -7.69 23.92 -24.86
C ASP A 129 -8.10 24.82 -23.68
N LEU A 130 -8.04 26.14 -23.88
CA LEU A 130 -8.37 27.12 -22.87
C LEU A 130 -9.85 27.52 -22.94
N TYR A 131 -10.67 26.99 -22.03
CA TYR A 131 -12.04 27.49 -21.82
C TYR A 131 -12.04 28.71 -20.90
N VAL A 132 -12.62 29.83 -21.34
CA VAL A 132 -12.74 31.08 -20.57
C VAL A 132 -14.20 31.35 -20.22
N THR A 133 -14.47 31.66 -18.95
CA THR A 133 -15.83 31.96 -18.46
C THR A 133 -15.78 32.99 -17.33
N ASP A 134 -16.86 33.75 -17.13
CA ASP A 134 -17.13 34.58 -15.94
C ASP A 134 -18.22 33.97 -15.03
N ASP A 135 -18.70 32.75 -15.36
CA ASP A 135 -19.74 32.05 -14.60
C ASP A 135 -19.15 31.21 -13.47
N LEU A 136 -19.17 31.77 -12.25
CA LEU A 136 -18.77 31.07 -11.03
C LEU A 136 -19.65 29.83 -10.73
N ALA A 137 -20.93 29.85 -11.10
CA ALA A 137 -21.84 28.72 -10.85
C ALA A 137 -21.50 27.54 -11.77
N ALA A 138 -21.15 27.80 -13.04
CA ALA A 138 -20.66 26.77 -13.95
C ALA A 138 -19.35 26.12 -13.46
N VAL A 139 -18.46 26.89 -12.84
CA VAL A 139 -17.23 26.34 -12.25
C VAL A 139 -17.54 25.51 -11.01
N THR A 140 -18.30 26.05 -10.06
CA THR A 140 -18.58 25.38 -8.77
C THR A 140 -19.48 24.15 -8.91
N SER A 141 -20.42 24.14 -9.86
CA SER A 141 -21.24 22.96 -10.15
C SER A 141 -20.42 21.76 -10.63
N ARG A 142 -19.33 21.99 -11.36
CA ARG A 142 -18.40 20.93 -11.78
C ARG A 142 -17.64 20.34 -10.60
N LEU A 143 -17.23 21.18 -9.63
CA LEU A 143 -16.54 20.76 -8.41
C LEU A 143 -17.41 19.84 -7.52
N GLY A 144 -18.73 20.06 -7.49
CA GLY A 144 -19.65 19.37 -6.59
C GLY A 144 -20.06 17.95 -7.02
N SER A 145 -19.71 17.52 -8.23
CA SER A 145 -20.19 16.25 -8.80
C SER A 145 -19.46 15.00 -8.30
N MET A 146 -18.32 15.16 -7.60
CA MET A 146 -17.42 14.03 -7.27
C MET A 146 -17.06 13.98 -5.78
N ARG A 147 -18.01 14.26 -4.89
CA ARG A 147 -17.81 14.04 -3.46
C ARG A 147 -17.66 12.53 -3.21
N ARG A 148 -16.42 12.08 -2.99
CA ARG A 148 -16.16 10.70 -2.54
C ARG A 148 -16.97 10.48 -1.27
N PRO A 149 -17.69 9.35 -1.12
CA PRO A 149 -18.31 9.01 0.15
C PRO A 149 -17.19 8.87 1.19
N HIS A 150 -16.94 9.94 1.94
CA HIS A 150 -16.05 9.88 3.07
C HIS A 150 -16.84 9.13 4.15
N PRO A 151 -16.42 7.92 4.58
CA PRO A 151 -17.01 7.33 5.76
C PRO A 151 -16.82 8.36 6.89
N PRO A 152 -17.86 8.62 7.71
CA PRO A 152 -17.73 9.57 8.81
C PRO A 152 -16.49 9.22 9.63
N PRO A 153 -15.74 10.20 10.15
CA PRO A 153 -14.57 9.94 10.96
C PRO A 153 -14.98 9.00 12.08
N SER A 154 -14.58 7.73 11.98
CA SER A 154 -14.91 6.73 12.98
C SER A 154 -14.34 7.28 14.28
N SER A 155 -15.22 7.60 15.24
CA SER A 155 -14.78 7.98 16.57
C SER A 155 -13.74 6.96 17.04
N PRO A 156 -12.65 7.38 17.69
CA PRO A 156 -11.57 6.47 18.06
C PRO A 156 -12.19 5.31 18.83
N THR A 157 -12.23 4.15 18.19
CA THR A 157 -12.81 2.96 18.79
C THR A 157 -11.88 2.62 19.93
N ARG A 158 -12.33 2.82 21.17
CA ARG A 158 -11.57 2.45 22.35
C ARG A 158 -11.10 1.01 22.17
N ALA A 159 -9.82 0.74 22.33
CA ALA A 159 -9.29 -0.62 22.22
C ALA A 159 -9.93 -1.54 23.26
N LEU A 160 -10.00 -2.83 22.96
CA LEU A 160 -10.36 -3.85 23.95
C LEU A 160 -9.26 -3.96 25.01
N THR A 161 -9.64 -4.31 26.23
CA THR A 161 -8.69 -4.69 27.28
C THR A 161 -8.12 -6.09 27.02
N THR A 162 -7.29 -6.61 27.92
CA THR A 162 -6.69 -7.94 27.80
C THR A 162 -7.74 -9.03 27.61
N VAL A 163 -7.58 -9.87 26.59
CA VAL A 163 -8.47 -11.00 26.28
C VAL A 163 -7.80 -12.34 26.63
N PRO A 164 -8.57 -13.41 26.89
CA PRO A 164 -8.02 -14.72 27.22
C PRO A 164 -7.13 -15.30 26.10
N ASP A 165 -6.17 -16.14 26.48
CA ASP A 165 -5.31 -16.87 25.53
C ASP A 165 -6.01 -18.04 24.82
N SER A 166 -7.18 -18.44 25.33
CA SER A 166 -7.84 -19.66 24.90
C SER A 166 -8.23 -19.65 23.42
N ALA A 167 -8.30 -20.84 22.85
CA ALA A 167 -8.39 -21.05 21.41
C ALA A 167 -9.77 -21.53 20.95
N GLY A 168 -10.08 -21.22 19.68
CA GLY A 168 -11.24 -21.77 19.00
C GLY A 168 -12.57 -21.46 19.71
N HIS A 169 -13.27 -22.51 20.10
CA HIS A 169 -14.65 -22.46 20.57
C HIS A 169 -14.78 -22.13 22.07
N THR A 170 -13.73 -22.26 22.87
CA THR A 170 -13.78 -21.91 24.31
C THR A 170 -13.52 -20.43 24.57
N PHE A 171 -12.99 -19.70 23.58
CA PHE A 171 -12.60 -18.29 23.72
C PHE A 171 -13.70 -17.40 24.31
N LEU A 172 -14.93 -17.46 23.79
CA LEU A 172 -16.04 -16.64 24.31
C LEU A 172 -16.52 -17.09 25.69
N ALA A 173 -16.47 -18.40 25.97
CA ALA A 173 -16.85 -18.92 27.30
C ALA A 173 -15.84 -18.49 28.37
N ASP A 174 -14.55 -18.50 28.04
CA ASP A 174 -13.50 -18.02 28.94
C ASP A 174 -13.56 -16.49 29.09
N ALA A 175 -13.85 -15.76 28.01
CA ALA A 175 -14.04 -14.30 28.08
C ALA A 175 -15.24 -13.94 28.97
N ALA A 176 -16.36 -14.66 28.87
CA ALA A 176 -17.53 -14.47 29.73
C ALA A 176 -17.23 -14.74 31.21
N ARG A 177 -16.32 -15.68 31.49
CA ARG A 177 -15.92 -16.03 32.86
C ARG A 177 -14.95 -15.02 33.47
N LEU A 178 -14.06 -14.45 32.66
CA LEU A 178 -12.93 -13.65 33.13
C LEU A 178 -13.15 -12.14 33.04
N LEU A 179 -14.05 -11.66 32.16
CA LEU A 179 -14.23 -10.24 31.90
C LEU A 179 -15.52 -9.69 32.55
N PRO A 180 -15.54 -8.40 32.96
CA PRO A 180 -16.76 -7.73 33.34
C PRO A 180 -17.81 -7.78 32.22
N PRO A 181 -19.13 -7.81 32.55
CA PRO A 181 -20.18 -7.97 31.54
C PRO A 181 -20.11 -6.98 30.37
N ALA A 182 -19.83 -5.70 30.65
CA ALA A 182 -19.70 -4.67 29.61
C ALA A 182 -18.54 -4.93 28.66
N GLU A 183 -17.40 -5.41 29.16
CA GLU A 183 -16.24 -5.71 28.32
C GLU A 183 -16.44 -7.01 27.53
N TYR A 184 -17.05 -8.03 28.15
CA TYR A 184 -17.45 -9.24 27.44
C TYR A 184 -18.37 -8.93 26.25
N LEU A 185 -19.36 -8.06 26.41
CA LEU A 185 -20.25 -7.66 25.31
C LEU A 185 -19.48 -7.02 24.15
N ARG A 186 -18.46 -6.20 24.45
CA ARG A 186 -17.59 -5.62 23.42
C ARG A 186 -16.77 -6.70 22.69
N VAL A 187 -16.14 -7.61 23.44
CA VAL A 187 -15.39 -8.76 22.87
C VAL A 187 -16.30 -9.62 22.00
N ALA A 188 -17.50 -9.96 22.49
CA ALA A 188 -18.48 -10.76 21.75
C ALA A 188 -18.96 -10.06 20.46
N GLY A 189 -19.14 -8.73 20.50
CA GLY A 189 -19.45 -7.91 19.32
C GLY A 189 -18.36 -7.97 18.26
N VAL A 190 -17.10 -7.70 18.64
CA VAL A 190 -15.94 -7.77 17.71
C VAL A 190 -15.75 -9.18 17.15
N TYR A 191 -15.89 -10.21 17.98
CA TYR A 191 -15.82 -11.60 17.56
C TYR A 191 -16.90 -11.93 16.51
N ARG A 192 -18.15 -11.54 16.77
CA ARG A 192 -19.29 -11.81 15.89
C ARG A 192 -19.14 -11.10 14.55
N GLN A 193 -18.76 -9.82 14.56
CA GLN A 193 -18.49 -9.06 13.34
C GLN A 193 -17.41 -9.74 12.48
N ALA A 194 -16.33 -10.22 13.09
CA ALA A 194 -15.26 -10.92 12.38
C ALA A 194 -15.72 -12.28 11.82
N PHE A 195 -16.52 -13.02 12.59
CA PHE A 195 -17.13 -14.28 12.17
C PHE A 195 -18.07 -14.07 10.95
N GLU A 196 -18.94 -13.07 11.01
CA GLU A 196 -19.89 -12.73 9.94
C GLU A 196 -19.17 -12.24 8.69
N THR A 197 -18.18 -11.35 8.85
CA THR A 197 -17.34 -10.88 7.74
C THR A 197 -16.64 -12.04 7.05
N THR A 198 -16.08 -12.97 7.83
CA THR A 198 -15.42 -14.17 7.30
C THR A 198 -16.42 -15.08 6.58
N THR A 199 -17.60 -15.29 7.16
CA THR A 199 -18.67 -16.10 6.58
C THR A 199 -19.16 -15.52 5.26
N HIS A 200 -19.34 -14.20 5.18
CA HIS A 200 -19.75 -13.49 3.98
C HIS A 200 -18.70 -13.62 2.88
N ARG A 201 -17.41 -13.37 3.18
CA ARG A 201 -16.30 -13.52 2.22
C ARG A 201 -16.15 -14.97 1.74
N MET A 202 -16.35 -15.95 2.61
CA MET A 202 -16.35 -17.37 2.25
C MET A 202 -17.53 -17.72 1.33
N ALA A 203 -18.73 -17.20 1.61
CA ALA A 203 -19.90 -17.41 0.78
C ALA A 203 -19.72 -16.82 -0.64
N ALA A 204 -19.19 -15.60 -0.74
CA ALA A 204 -18.90 -14.95 -2.02
C ALA A 204 -17.90 -15.72 -2.89
N GLY A 205 -17.03 -16.55 -2.27
CA GLY A 205 -16.03 -17.34 -2.98
C GLY A 205 -16.45 -18.75 -3.39
N ARG A 206 -17.71 -19.18 -3.15
CA ARG A 206 -18.17 -20.56 -3.40
C ARG A 206 -18.15 -21.01 -4.87
N GLY A 207 -17.95 -20.11 -5.82
CA GLY A 207 -17.77 -20.45 -7.24
C GLY A 207 -16.40 -21.04 -7.58
N ALA A 208 -15.43 -21.03 -6.65
CA ALA A 208 -14.10 -21.56 -6.88
C ALA A 208 -14.02 -23.08 -6.67
N PRO A 209 -13.30 -23.83 -7.53
CA PRO A 209 -13.24 -25.30 -7.48
C PRO A 209 -12.45 -25.86 -6.28
N ASP A 210 -11.56 -25.06 -5.68
CA ASP A 210 -10.80 -25.44 -4.49
C ASP A 210 -10.45 -24.22 -3.62
N LEU A 211 -10.09 -24.47 -2.36
CA LEU A 211 -9.69 -23.42 -1.40
C LEU A 211 -8.52 -22.56 -1.93
N PRO A 212 -7.43 -23.11 -2.51
CA PRO A 212 -6.39 -22.29 -3.12
C PRO A 212 -6.90 -21.29 -4.17
N THR A 213 -7.86 -21.70 -5.01
CA THR A 213 -8.47 -20.85 -6.03
C THR A 213 -9.37 -19.79 -5.39
N GLN A 214 -10.07 -20.13 -4.31
CA GLN A 214 -10.84 -19.17 -3.53
C GLN A 214 -9.94 -18.12 -2.85
N LEU A 215 -8.84 -18.55 -2.24
CA LEU A 215 -7.85 -17.67 -1.59
C LEU A 215 -7.16 -16.75 -2.62
N LEU A 216 -6.91 -17.26 -3.83
CA LEU A 216 -6.42 -16.48 -4.97
C LEU A 216 -7.40 -15.39 -5.40
N ALA A 217 -8.70 -15.65 -5.30
CA ALA A 217 -9.72 -14.67 -5.66
C ALA A 217 -9.62 -13.41 -4.79
N TRP A 218 -9.10 -13.53 -3.57
CA TRP A 218 -8.92 -12.42 -2.62
C TRP A 218 -7.67 -11.56 -2.86
N LEU A 219 -6.80 -11.94 -3.81
CA LEU A 219 -5.65 -11.13 -4.18
C LEU A 219 -6.04 -10.11 -5.26
N PRO A 220 -5.62 -8.83 -5.11
CA PRO A 220 -5.86 -7.81 -6.11
C PRO A 220 -5.17 -8.19 -7.44
N ALA A 221 -5.82 -7.87 -8.56
CA ALA A 221 -5.20 -7.97 -9.87
C ALA A 221 -4.06 -6.92 -9.99
N PRO A 222 -2.95 -7.21 -10.70
CA PRO A 222 -2.73 -8.38 -11.56
C PRO A 222 -2.07 -9.56 -10.84
N ARG A 223 -2.75 -10.72 -10.83
CA ARG A 223 -2.25 -12.00 -10.28
C ARG A 223 -0.98 -12.51 -10.99
N THR A 224 -0.70 -11.98 -12.19
CA THR A 224 0.47 -12.28 -13.01
C THR A 224 1.78 -11.84 -12.37
N HIS A 225 1.79 -10.77 -11.58
CA HIS A 225 3.00 -10.28 -10.91
C HIS A 225 3.50 -11.26 -9.84
N LEU A 226 2.61 -11.83 -9.03
CA LEU A 226 3.00 -12.84 -8.04
C LEU A 226 3.52 -14.11 -8.71
N ARG A 227 2.90 -14.50 -9.82
CA ARG A 227 3.35 -15.65 -10.63
C ARG A 227 4.73 -15.40 -11.26
N ALA A 228 5.00 -14.20 -11.75
CA ALA A 228 6.32 -13.85 -12.28
C ALA A 228 7.40 -13.75 -11.17
N ARG A 229 7.04 -13.22 -10.00
CA ARG A 229 7.97 -12.91 -8.91
C ARG A 229 8.31 -14.11 -8.02
N TYR A 230 7.39 -15.07 -7.92
CA TYR A 230 7.50 -16.24 -7.04
C TYR A 230 7.28 -17.57 -7.76
N GLY A 231 6.74 -17.56 -8.97
CA GLY A 231 6.47 -18.74 -9.78
C GLY A 231 7.62 -19.07 -10.72
N VAL A 232 8.75 -19.54 -10.18
CA VAL A 232 9.73 -20.32 -10.94
C VAL A 232 9.59 -21.83 -10.65
N ALA A 233 8.80 -22.20 -9.66
CA ALA A 233 8.60 -23.59 -9.24
C ALA A 233 7.30 -24.22 -9.78
N ASN A 234 7.35 -25.53 -10.01
CA ASN A 234 6.28 -26.46 -10.37
C ASN A 234 4.84 -25.95 -10.04
N PRO A 235 3.84 -26.12 -10.94
CA PRO A 235 2.44 -25.73 -10.73
C PRO A 235 1.86 -26.06 -9.34
N GLY A 236 2.23 -27.21 -8.76
CA GLY A 236 1.80 -27.61 -7.42
C GLY A 236 2.35 -26.70 -6.29
N SER A 237 3.60 -26.26 -6.42
CA SER A 237 4.19 -25.27 -5.53
C SER A 237 3.45 -23.95 -5.67
N ALA A 238 3.23 -23.46 -6.90
CA ALA A 238 2.55 -22.19 -7.14
C ALA A 238 1.16 -22.12 -6.45
N ARG A 239 0.36 -23.19 -6.50
CA ARG A 239 -0.92 -23.26 -5.77
C ARG A 239 -0.76 -23.08 -4.25
N ARG A 240 0.27 -23.70 -3.65
CA ARG A 240 0.56 -23.56 -2.21
C ARG A 240 1.00 -22.14 -1.85
N TRP A 241 1.84 -21.51 -2.68
CA TRP A 241 2.25 -20.11 -2.52
C TRP A 241 1.05 -19.18 -2.55
N HIS A 242 0.22 -19.34 -3.56
CA HIS A 242 -1.00 -18.58 -3.75
C HIS A 242 -1.99 -18.71 -2.58
N ALA A 243 -2.20 -19.93 -2.08
CA ALA A 243 -3.04 -20.16 -0.91
C ALA A 243 -2.50 -19.44 0.33
N ALA A 244 -1.19 -19.54 0.60
CA ALA A 244 -0.58 -18.87 1.76
C ALA A 244 -0.69 -17.34 1.66
N VAL A 245 -0.39 -16.77 0.49
CA VAL A 245 -0.46 -15.32 0.26
C VAL A 245 -1.91 -14.82 0.33
N GLY A 246 -2.86 -15.54 -0.25
CA GLY A 246 -4.29 -15.22 -0.17
C GLY A 246 -4.85 -15.32 1.26
N LEU A 247 -4.42 -16.32 2.04
CA LEU A 247 -4.79 -16.42 3.46
C LEU A 247 -4.19 -15.29 4.29
N ALA A 248 -2.91 -14.98 4.10
CA ALA A 248 -2.24 -13.88 4.81
C ALA A 248 -2.91 -12.52 4.50
N ARG A 249 -3.23 -12.28 3.23
CA ARG A 249 -4.03 -11.15 2.76
C ARG A 249 -5.40 -11.10 3.42
N PHE A 250 -6.11 -12.22 3.47
CA PHE A 250 -7.44 -12.31 4.08
C PHE A 250 -7.42 -11.95 5.56
N LEU A 251 -6.52 -12.57 6.32
CA LEU A 251 -6.38 -12.33 7.75
C LEU A 251 -5.88 -10.91 8.00
N GLY A 252 -4.92 -10.44 7.22
CA GLY A 252 -4.43 -9.05 7.26
C GLY A 252 -5.56 -8.06 7.02
N GLY A 253 -6.43 -8.28 6.04
CA GLY A 253 -7.58 -7.42 5.75
C GLY A 253 -8.72 -7.54 6.76
N LEU A 254 -8.65 -8.46 7.71
CA LEU A 254 -9.55 -8.51 8.85
C LEU A 254 -9.02 -7.70 10.04
N VAL A 255 -7.69 -7.62 10.19
CA VAL A 255 -7.03 -7.02 11.36
C VAL A 255 -6.32 -5.70 11.06
N VAL A 256 -6.30 -5.25 9.80
CA VAL A 256 -5.57 -4.04 9.36
C VAL A 256 -6.00 -2.79 10.14
N ASP A 257 -7.29 -2.68 10.45
CA ASP A 257 -7.87 -1.58 11.21
C ASP A 257 -8.20 -2.01 12.66
N SER A 258 -7.42 -2.93 13.23
CA SER A 258 -7.56 -3.29 14.64
C SER A 258 -7.00 -2.18 15.55
N PRO A 259 -7.79 -1.65 16.50
CA PRO A 259 -7.33 -0.64 17.45
C PRO A 259 -6.22 -1.13 18.40
N GLY A 260 -6.11 -2.44 18.60
CA GLY A 260 -5.11 -3.01 19.50
C GLY A 260 -4.98 -4.53 19.39
N ARG A 261 -4.10 -5.08 20.22
CA ARG A 261 -3.79 -6.52 20.27
C ARG A 261 -5.03 -7.36 20.56
N ALA A 262 -5.81 -6.96 21.56
CA ALA A 262 -7.00 -7.70 21.98
C ALA A 262 -8.07 -7.75 20.88
N ASP A 263 -8.27 -6.66 20.15
CA ASP A 263 -9.12 -6.61 18.96
C ASP A 263 -8.63 -7.57 17.88
N THR A 264 -7.34 -7.54 17.57
CA THR A 264 -6.72 -8.45 16.59
C THR A 264 -6.93 -9.91 16.95
N VAL A 265 -6.64 -10.29 18.20
CA VAL A 265 -6.84 -11.67 18.66
C VAL A 265 -8.32 -12.07 18.59
N THR A 266 -9.21 -11.20 19.08
CA THR A 266 -10.66 -11.43 19.04
C THR A 266 -11.17 -11.64 17.61
N ARG A 267 -10.74 -10.80 16.66
CA ARG A 267 -11.09 -10.93 15.24
C ARG A 267 -10.57 -12.23 14.63
N LEU A 268 -9.32 -12.60 14.92
CA LEU A 268 -8.73 -13.86 14.45
C LEU A 268 -9.44 -15.09 15.02
N ARG A 269 -9.87 -15.04 16.29
CA ARG A 269 -10.69 -16.11 16.91
C ARG A 269 -12.08 -16.21 16.27
N GLY A 270 -12.71 -15.08 15.96
CA GLY A 270 -13.97 -15.06 15.19
C GLY A 270 -13.81 -15.68 13.80
N ALA A 271 -12.73 -15.34 13.09
CA ALA A 271 -12.41 -15.98 11.81
C ALA A 271 -12.15 -17.48 11.95
N GLN A 272 -11.39 -17.90 12.96
CA GLN A 272 -11.11 -19.32 13.22
C GLN A 272 -12.40 -20.15 13.37
N ALA A 273 -13.39 -19.63 14.10
CA ALA A 273 -14.69 -20.28 14.24
C ALA A 273 -15.49 -20.29 12.93
N ALA A 274 -15.41 -19.22 12.13
CA ALA A 274 -16.06 -19.18 10.82
C ALA A 274 -15.44 -20.20 9.85
N PHE A 275 -14.11 -20.33 9.78
CA PHE A 275 -13.45 -21.39 8.99
C PHE A 275 -13.96 -22.78 9.42
N LYS A 276 -14.03 -23.04 10.74
CA LYS A 276 -14.53 -24.31 11.28
C LYS A 276 -15.97 -24.62 10.84
N ARG A 277 -16.85 -23.61 10.78
CA ARG A 277 -18.23 -23.75 10.26
C ARG A 277 -18.28 -24.23 8.81
N TYR A 278 -17.26 -23.90 8.02
CA TYR A 278 -17.11 -24.35 6.63
C TYR A 278 -16.29 -25.66 6.51
N GLY A 279 -16.02 -26.36 7.61
CA GLY A 279 -15.23 -27.59 7.61
C GLY A 279 -13.73 -27.38 7.38
N LEU A 280 -13.24 -26.14 7.52
CA LEU A 280 -11.83 -25.79 7.37
C LEU A 280 -11.19 -25.52 8.73
N GLU A 281 -9.98 -26.02 8.94
CA GLU A 281 -9.22 -25.73 10.16
C GLU A 281 -8.25 -24.58 9.92
N LEU A 282 -8.49 -23.44 10.60
CA LEU A 282 -7.53 -22.35 10.67
C LEU A 282 -6.64 -22.56 11.91
N ALA A 283 -5.43 -23.07 11.69
CA ALA A 283 -4.44 -23.23 12.75
C ALA A 283 -3.81 -21.87 13.10
N LEU A 284 -4.27 -21.27 14.20
CA LEU A 284 -3.63 -20.11 14.81
C LEU A 284 -2.61 -20.57 15.85
N PRO A 285 -1.49 -19.85 16.02
CA PRO A 285 -0.53 -20.14 17.07
C PRO A 285 -1.18 -20.11 18.46
N PRO A 286 -0.77 -21.00 19.38
CA PRO A 286 -1.38 -21.12 20.71
C PRO A 286 -1.18 -19.86 21.56
N HIS A 287 -0.02 -19.21 21.43
CA HIS A 287 0.36 -18.01 22.20
C HIS A 287 0.16 -16.72 21.38
N LEU A 288 -0.96 -16.60 20.67
CA LEU A 288 -1.21 -15.48 19.74
C LEU A 288 -1.12 -14.10 20.43
N ASN A 289 -1.55 -14.02 21.70
CA ASN A 289 -1.42 -12.80 22.52
C ASN A 289 0.03 -12.40 22.81
N TYR A 290 1.02 -13.23 22.55
CA TYR A 290 2.45 -12.92 22.76
C TYR A 290 3.21 -12.79 21.45
N MET A 291 2.54 -12.98 20.32
CA MET A 291 3.18 -12.87 19.02
C MET A 291 3.41 -11.43 18.59
N VAL A 292 4.27 -11.30 17.58
CA VAL A 292 4.57 -10.07 16.87
C VAL A 292 3.89 -10.06 15.49
N GLY A 293 3.47 -8.89 15.02
CA GLY A 293 2.85 -8.74 13.71
C GLY A 293 1.82 -7.61 13.65
N VAL A 294 1.17 -7.49 12.49
CA VAL A 294 0.13 -6.49 12.23
C VAL A 294 -1.01 -6.64 13.22
N GLY A 295 -1.37 -5.53 13.88
CA GLY A 295 -2.40 -5.48 14.90
C GLY A 295 -2.01 -6.12 16.23
N LEU A 296 -0.83 -6.75 16.34
CA LEU A 296 -0.31 -7.34 17.59
C LEU A 296 0.78 -6.46 18.22
N THR A 297 1.77 -6.06 17.42
CA THR A 297 2.89 -5.19 17.84
C THR A 297 3.08 -3.94 16.98
N SER A 298 2.36 -3.84 15.86
CA SER A 298 2.33 -2.63 15.05
C SER A 298 1.59 -1.52 15.79
N ILE A 299 1.96 -0.27 15.52
CA ILE A 299 1.23 0.89 16.03
C ILE A 299 -0.06 0.98 15.20
N PRO A 300 -1.25 1.13 15.82
CA PRO A 300 -2.48 1.36 15.09
C PRO A 300 -2.33 2.61 14.22
N VAL A 301 -2.55 2.47 12.91
CA VAL A 301 -2.44 3.62 12.02
C VAL A 301 -3.77 4.34 11.93
N THR A 302 -3.86 5.42 12.69
CA THR A 302 -5.03 6.30 12.73
C THR A 302 -4.93 7.41 11.70
N GLU A 303 -6.07 7.98 11.30
CA GLU A 303 -6.12 9.17 10.45
C GLU A 303 -5.32 10.33 11.05
N GLN A 304 -5.33 10.50 12.37
CA GLN A 304 -4.54 11.52 13.07
C GLN A 304 -3.03 11.28 12.92
N LEU A 305 -2.57 10.03 12.96
CA LEU A 305 -1.16 9.71 12.72
C LEU A 305 -0.77 10.03 11.27
N VAL A 306 -1.61 9.65 10.30
CA VAL A 306 -1.39 9.96 8.88
C VAL A 306 -1.37 11.47 8.65
N ALA A 307 -2.33 12.21 9.21
CA ALA A 307 -2.37 13.68 9.11
C ALA A 307 -1.08 14.32 9.65
N ARG A 308 -0.55 13.85 10.78
CA ARG A 308 0.73 14.33 11.33
C ARG A 308 1.92 14.00 10.43
N ILE A 309 1.96 12.81 9.83
CA ILE A 309 3.00 12.44 8.86
C ILE A 309 2.96 13.38 7.67
N ARG A 310 1.77 13.63 7.11
CA ARG A 310 1.57 14.53 5.97
C ARG A 310 2.00 15.95 6.32
N GLU A 311 1.53 16.46 7.45
CA GLU A 311 1.83 17.82 7.90
C GLU A 311 3.33 18.04 8.01
N ARG A 312 4.09 17.05 8.50
CA ARG A 312 5.52 17.22 8.81
C ARG A 312 6.49 16.72 7.73
N ILE A 313 6.05 15.89 6.78
CA ILE A 313 6.92 15.26 5.79
C ILE A 313 6.39 15.51 4.39
N ALA A 314 6.90 16.56 3.75
CA ALA A 314 6.52 16.92 2.38
C ALA A 314 7.11 15.99 1.31
N ASN A 315 8.21 15.27 1.60
CA ASN A 315 8.76 14.29 0.66
C ASN A 315 7.93 12.99 0.70
N PRO A 316 7.23 12.60 -0.39
CA PRO A 316 6.31 11.48 -0.34
C PRO A 316 7.00 10.13 -0.15
N VAL A 317 8.25 9.96 -0.61
CA VAL A 317 9.04 8.74 -0.37
C VAL A 317 9.29 8.56 1.12
N ARG A 318 9.69 9.62 1.83
CA ARG A 318 9.96 9.60 3.27
C ARG A 318 8.68 9.37 4.07
N ALA A 319 7.58 10.05 3.69
CA ALA A 319 6.28 9.89 4.32
C ALA A 319 5.78 8.44 4.20
N ALA A 320 5.85 7.87 3.00
CA ALA A 320 5.49 6.48 2.74
C ALA A 320 6.39 5.48 3.47
N ALA A 321 7.70 5.73 3.52
CA ALA A 321 8.64 4.86 4.24
C ALA A 321 8.34 4.84 5.75
N LEU A 322 8.14 6.02 6.36
CA LEU A 322 7.77 6.12 7.77
C LEU A 322 6.45 5.41 8.06
N ALA A 323 5.42 5.67 7.25
CA ALA A 323 4.13 4.98 7.39
C ALA A 323 4.32 3.46 7.30
N THR A 324 5.13 2.99 6.34
CA THR A 324 5.42 1.56 6.15
C THR A 324 6.09 0.94 7.37
N ILE A 325 7.12 1.57 7.95
CA ILE A 325 7.73 1.11 9.20
C ILE A 325 6.67 0.96 10.31
N LEU A 326 5.79 1.95 10.46
CA LEU A 326 4.81 1.98 11.55
C LEU A 326 3.77 0.85 11.46
N PHE A 327 3.23 0.58 10.26
CA PHE A 327 2.18 -0.44 10.10
C PHE A 327 2.71 -1.87 9.89
N THR A 328 3.91 -2.02 9.30
CA THR A 328 4.49 -3.35 9.04
C THR A 328 5.44 -3.82 10.13
N GLY A 329 6.04 -2.89 10.87
CA GLY A 329 7.18 -3.17 11.75
C GLY A 329 8.48 -3.45 10.98
N ALA A 330 8.53 -3.20 9.67
CA ALA A 330 9.73 -3.40 8.86
C ALA A 330 10.88 -2.54 9.36
N THR A 331 12.08 -3.09 9.28
CA THR A 331 13.32 -2.37 9.55
C THR A 331 13.66 -1.43 8.40
N TYR A 332 14.43 -0.38 8.68
CA TYR A 332 14.97 0.51 7.63
C TYR A 332 15.68 -0.28 6.52
N ARG A 333 16.46 -1.30 6.91
CA ARG A 333 17.18 -2.18 5.98
C ARG A 333 16.22 -2.92 5.04
N GLU A 334 15.11 -3.44 5.53
CA GLU A 334 14.10 -4.09 4.69
C GLU A 334 13.47 -3.11 3.71
N LEU A 335 13.20 -1.87 4.16
CA LEU A 335 12.67 -0.81 3.30
C LEU A 335 13.62 -0.40 2.16
N THR A 336 14.93 -0.32 2.42
CA THR A 336 15.91 0.09 1.39
C THR A 336 15.91 -0.86 0.18
N TYR A 337 15.51 -2.12 0.36
CA TYR A 337 15.46 -3.12 -0.71
C TYR A 337 14.06 -3.38 -1.23
N LEU A 338 13.05 -2.57 -0.88
CA LEU A 338 11.71 -2.74 -1.43
C LEU A 338 11.67 -2.31 -2.90
N PRO A 339 11.48 -3.23 -3.85
CA PRO A 339 11.24 -2.83 -5.23
C PRO A 339 9.84 -2.22 -5.37
N GLN A 340 9.65 -1.36 -6.37
CA GLN A 340 8.38 -0.62 -6.57
C GLN A 340 7.15 -1.50 -6.73
N ASP A 341 7.32 -2.65 -7.38
CA ASP A 341 6.27 -3.62 -7.66
C ASP A 341 5.85 -4.42 -6.42
N THR A 342 6.38 -4.08 -5.24
CA THR A 342 5.99 -4.65 -3.95
C THR A 342 4.56 -4.28 -3.59
N VAL A 343 4.09 -3.09 -4.00
CA VAL A 343 2.71 -2.65 -3.76
C VAL A 343 1.84 -3.14 -4.93
N VAL A 344 0.94 -4.07 -4.64
CA VAL A 344 -0.04 -4.60 -5.59
C VAL A 344 -1.43 -4.30 -5.05
N GLY A 345 -2.11 -3.33 -5.67
CA GLY A 345 -3.40 -2.83 -5.21
C GLY A 345 -3.30 -2.25 -3.80
N ASP A 346 -3.98 -2.86 -2.83
CA ASP A 346 -3.98 -2.50 -1.42
C ASP A 346 -3.14 -3.46 -0.56
N THR A 347 -2.20 -4.16 -1.18
CA THR A 347 -1.35 -5.16 -0.52
C THR A 347 0.11 -4.88 -0.79
N MET A 348 0.93 -4.97 0.24
CA MET A 348 2.38 -4.94 0.15
C MET A 348 2.93 -6.35 0.31
N VAL A 349 3.72 -6.83 -0.65
CA VAL A 349 4.32 -8.18 -0.64
C VAL A 349 5.81 -8.12 -0.84
N PHE A 350 6.59 -8.38 0.21
CA PHE A 350 8.06 -8.46 0.11
C PHE A 350 8.66 -9.63 0.87
N ARG A 351 9.93 -9.88 0.57
CA ARG A 351 10.70 -11.00 1.10
C ARG A 351 11.27 -10.60 2.46
N THR A 352 10.96 -11.36 3.49
CA THR A 352 11.53 -11.16 4.84
C THR A 352 12.94 -11.74 4.95
N THR A 353 13.31 -12.63 4.04
CA THR A 353 14.62 -13.28 3.97
C THR A 353 15.23 -13.13 2.57
N ARG A 354 16.57 -13.20 2.47
CA ARG A 354 17.28 -13.12 1.18
C ARG A 354 16.92 -14.27 0.23
N VAL A 355 16.67 -15.45 0.79
CA VAL A 355 16.27 -16.65 0.06
C VAL A 355 14.84 -16.99 0.43
N VAL A 356 13.98 -17.06 -0.58
CA VAL A 356 12.57 -17.39 -0.46
C VAL A 356 12.42 -18.88 -0.79
N ALA A 357 12.46 -19.71 0.25
CA ALA A 357 12.32 -21.16 0.13
C ALA A 357 10.88 -21.60 0.40
N HIS A 358 10.16 -20.86 1.25
CA HIS A 358 8.83 -21.19 1.73
C HIS A 358 7.88 -20.00 1.67
N PRO A 359 6.56 -20.22 1.48
CA PRO A 359 5.58 -19.13 1.45
C PRO A 359 5.59 -18.24 2.69
N THR A 360 6.00 -18.79 3.84
CA THR A 360 6.18 -18.09 5.11
C THR A 360 7.33 -17.08 5.11
N ASP A 361 8.22 -17.14 4.12
CA ASP A 361 9.32 -16.20 3.94
C ASP A 361 8.84 -14.89 3.30
N LEU A 362 7.62 -14.88 2.74
CA LEU A 362 6.95 -13.68 2.27
C LEU A 362 6.19 -13.05 3.42
N GLY A 363 6.44 -11.76 3.63
CA GLY A 363 5.50 -10.96 4.37
C GLY A 363 4.47 -10.40 3.39
N VAL A 364 3.21 -10.51 3.80
CA VAL A 364 2.05 -10.01 3.07
C VAL A 364 1.32 -9.09 4.04
N TRP A 365 1.29 -7.82 3.72
CA TRP A 365 0.64 -6.81 4.56
C TRP A 365 -0.49 -6.15 3.79
N VAL A 366 -1.65 -6.06 4.42
CA VAL A 366 -2.74 -5.23 3.89
C VAL A 366 -2.45 -3.79 4.26
N ILE A 367 -2.51 -2.92 3.27
CA ILE A 367 -2.25 -1.49 3.44
C ILE A 367 -3.51 -0.84 4.02
N PRO A 368 -3.44 -0.26 5.24
CA PRO A 368 -4.54 0.50 5.82
C PRO A 368 -5.03 1.58 4.86
N ALA A 369 -6.35 1.79 4.78
CA ALA A 369 -6.94 2.73 3.82
C ALA A 369 -6.34 4.14 3.95
N SER A 370 -6.12 4.60 5.18
CA SER A 370 -5.52 5.88 5.53
C SER A 370 -4.09 6.07 5.00
N ILE A 371 -3.32 4.99 4.81
CA ILE A 371 -1.92 5.05 4.31
C ILE A 371 -1.83 5.01 2.79
N ARG A 372 -2.86 4.49 2.11
CA ARG A 372 -2.82 4.30 0.65
C ARG A 372 -2.42 5.56 -0.12
N PRO A 373 -2.91 6.77 0.21
CA PRO A 373 -2.51 7.97 -0.51
C PRO A 373 -1.01 8.26 -0.40
N LEU A 374 -0.41 8.04 0.78
CA LEU A 374 1.04 8.21 0.99
C LEU A 374 1.85 7.28 0.08
N LEU A 375 1.46 6.01 0.02
CA LEU A 375 2.15 5.01 -0.82
C LEU A 375 1.95 5.29 -2.32
N ARG A 376 0.76 5.72 -2.73
CA ARG A 376 0.49 6.12 -4.12
C ARG A 376 1.35 7.32 -4.52
N ALA A 377 1.43 8.35 -3.67
CA ALA A 377 2.28 9.51 -3.90
C ALA A 377 3.75 9.10 -4.07
N ALA A 378 4.24 8.23 -3.19
CA ALA A 378 5.58 7.69 -3.29
C ALA A 378 5.83 6.93 -4.60
N THR A 379 4.87 6.10 -5.05
CA THR A 379 5.00 5.35 -6.32
C THR A 379 4.94 6.22 -7.57
N ALA A 380 4.31 7.41 -7.49
CA ALA A 380 4.27 8.37 -8.59
C ALA A 380 5.65 8.99 -8.88
N LEU A 381 6.55 9.02 -7.88
CA LEU A 381 7.89 9.56 -8.10
C LEU A 381 8.79 8.59 -8.90
N PRO A 382 9.51 9.08 -9.94
CA PRO A 382 10.58 8.34 -10.60
C PRO A 382 11.71 7.92 -9.63
N ALA A 383 11.84 8.64 -8.50
CA ALA A 383 12.62 8.29 -7.31
C ALA A 383 12.47 6.83 -6.85
N PHE A 384 11.21 6.40 -6.73
CA PHE A 384 10.87 5.03 -6.38
C PHE A 384 11.33 4.06 -7.49
N ALA A 385 11.42 4.54 -8.74
CA ALA A 385 11.84 3.81 -9.92
C ALA A 385 13.35 3.68 -10.04
N CYS A 386 13.99 3.34 -8.93
CA CYS A 386 15.33 2.80 -8.95
C CYS A 386 15.28 1.48 -9.76
N ARG A 387 15.44 1.62 -11.08
CA ARG A 387 15.63 0.52 -12.01
C ARG A 387 16.70 -0.37 -11.41
N PRO A 388 16.51 -1.70 -11.33
CA PRO A 388 17.63 -2.58 -11.08
C PRO A 388 18.67 -2.22 -12.13
N ARG A 389 19.82 -1.76 -11.66
CA ARG A 389 20.99 -1.43 -12.47
C ARG A 389 21.18 -2.62 -13.39
N ARG A 390 20.77 -2.50 -14.67
CA ARG A 390 21.04 -3.54 -15.67
C ARG A 390 22.56 -3.65 -15.65
N THR A 391 23.05 -4.77 -15.14
CA THR A 391 24.43 -5.18 -15.40
C THR A 391 24.62 -5.02 -16.90
N PRO A 392 25.62 -4.25 -17.36
CA PRO A 392 25.88 -4.16 -18.79
C PRO A 392 26.03 -5.59 -19.30
N PRO A 393 25.47 -5.92 -20.49
CA PRO A 393 25.63 -7.24 -21.03
C PRO A 393 27.13 -7.54 -21.07
N VAL A 394 27.55 -8.57 -20.32
CA VAL A 394 28.87 -9.17 -20.49
C VAL A 394 28.93 -9.49 -21.97
N ARG A 395 29.75 -8.71 -22.71
CA ARG A 395 30.08 -8.99 -24.11
C ARG A 395 30.59 -10.42 -24.11
N ARG A 396 29.76 -11.37 -24.56
CA ARG A 396 30.23 -12.66 -25.04
C ARG A 396 31.15 -12.32 -26.20
N ARG A 397 32.45 -12.26 -25.92
CA ARG A 397 33.46 -12.30 -26.97
C ARG A 397 33.27 -13.64 -27.69
N ASP A 398 32.98 -13.51 -28.97
CA ASP A 398 32.99 -14.58 -29.95
C ASP A 398 34.21 -15.48 -29.75
N ARG A 399 33.95 -16.75 -29.44
CA ARG A 399 34.86 -17.85 -29.75
C ARG A 399 34.36 -18.47 -31.05
N GLN A 400 34.74 -17.87 -32.17
CA GLN A 400 34.78 -18.56 -33.45
C GLN A 400 36.20 -19.08 -33.72
N HIS A 401 36.25 -20.32 -34.20
CA HIS A 401 37.35 -21.01 -34.89
C HIS A 401 38.52 -21.54 -34.07
N ARG A 402 38.39 -22.81 -33.62
CA ARG A 402 39.41 -23.83 -33.92
C ARG A 402 38.75 -25.09 -34.48
N ARG A 403 39.24 -25.50 -35.65
CA ARG A 403 38.89 -26.69 -36.44
C ARG A 403 39.16 -27.99 -35.65
N PRO A 404 38.38 -29.07 -35.88
CA PRO A 404 38.77 -30.43 -35.53
C PRO A 404 39.47 -31.13 -36.71
N ALA A 405 40.40 -32.03 -36.40
CA ALA A 405 41.00 -33.00 -37.31
C ALA A 405 41.21 -34.34 -36.53
N PRO A 406 41.43 -35.49 -37.18
CA PRO A 406 40.41 -36.55 -37.26
C PRO A 406 40.75 -37.82 -36.46
N ALA A 407 39.75 -38.70 -36.45
CA ALA A 407 39.61 -39.93 -35.65
C ALA A 407 40.59 -41.08 -35.96
N ARG A 408 40.73 -41.99 -34.98
CA ARG A 408 40.98 -43.44 -35.15
C ARG A 408 40.66 -44.22 -33.84
N PRO A 409 40.49 -45.56 -33.84
CA PRO A 409 39.19 -46.25 -33.71
C PRO A 409 39.07 -47.15 -32.44
N PRO A 410 37.98 -47.91 -32.23
CA PRO A 410 37.64 -48.50 -30.93
C PRO A 410 38.08 -49.95 -30.77
N LEU A 411 38.29 -50.38 -29.52
CA LEU A 411 38.43 -51.79 -29.13
C LEU A 411 37.21 -52.25 -28.34
N ARG A 412 36.63 -53.35 -28.84
CA ARG A 412 35.55 -54.18 -28.28
C ARG A 412 36.03 -55.02 -27.09
N SER A 413 35.11 -55.29 -26.16
CA SER A 413 34.71 -56.62 -25.62
C SER A 413 33.62 -56.36 -24.57
N ASP A 414 32.36 -56.78 -24.75
CA ASP A 414 31.79 -58.14 -24.69
C ASP A 414 32.28 -59.00 -23.51
N ASN A 415 31.47 -59.11 -22.46
CA ASN A 415 30.67 -60.34 -22.30
C ASN A 415 29.64 -60.29 -21.16
N SER A 416 28.47 -60.77 -21.56
CA SER A 416 27.24 -61.17 -20.87
C SER A 416 27.34 -62.38 -19.92
N ARG A 417 26.39 -62.47 -18.97
CA ARG A 417 25.53 -63.65 -18.60
C ARG A 417 24.63 -63.27 -17.39
N SER A 418 23.30 -63.18 -17.51
CA SER A 418 22.26 -64.23 -17.51
C SER A 418 21.72 -64.62 -16.12
N ALA A 419 20.51 -64.10 -15.78
CA ALA A 419 19.25 -64.68 -15.21
C ALA A 419 19.27 -65.92 -14.25
N PRO A 420 18.21 -66.26 -13.45
CA PRO A 420 16.76 -65.97 -13.66
C PRO A 420 15.78 -65.84 -12.44
N LEU A 421 14.50 -65.51 -12.76
CA LEU A 421 13.14 -65.94 -12.22
C LEU A 421 12.94 -66.17 -10.69
N ALA A 422 11.82 -65.89 -9.99
CA ALA A 422 10.46 -65.33 -10.17
C ALA A 422 9.80 -65.19 -8.74
N PRO A 423 8.46 -65.20 -8.51
CA PRO A 423 7.69 -64.05 -8.01
C PRO A 423 6.97 -64.25 -6.65
N ARG A 424 6.37 -63.20 -6.07
CA ARG A 424 5.23 -63.33 -5.14
C ARG A 424 4.32 -62.09 -5.07
N LEU A 425 3.03 -62.38 -5.03
CA LEU A 425 1.84 -61.53 -5.09
C LEU A 425 1.38 -61.01 -3.70
N ALA A 426 0.49 -60.01 -3.76
CA ALA A 426 -0.56 -59.60 -2.80
C ALA A 426 -0.23 -58.44 -1.80
N PRO A 427 -1.23 -57.80 -1.17
CA PRO A 427 -2.04 -56.73 -1.78
C PRO A 427 -2.00 -55.43 -0.94
N GLN A 428 -2.04 -54.25 -1.56
CA GLN A 428 -2.15 -52.99 -0.81
C GLN A 428 -3.60 -52.51 -0.66
N HIS A 429 -4.04 -52.58 0.59
CA HIS A 429 -5.26 -52.00 1.10
C HIS A 429 -5.37 -50.49 0.82
N ARG A 430 -6.60 -50.08 0.45
CA ARG A 430 -7.12 -48.71 0.55
C ARG A 430 -6.76 -48.09 1.90
N ARG A 431 -6.07 -46.96 1.89
CA ARG A 431 -6.07 -45.99 2.99
C ARG A 431 -6.57 -44.64 2.49
N THR A 432 -7.73 -44.27 3.00
CA THR A 432 -8.28 -42.93 3.06
C THR A 432 -7.25 -41.94 3.60
N GLN A 433 -6.96 -40.87 2.85
CA GLN A 433 -6.15 -39.75 3.32
C GLN A 433 -6.99 -38.86 4.26
N PRO A 434 -6.53 -38.57 5.50
CA PRO A 434 -7.13 -37.53 6.32
C PRO A 434 -6.61 -36.14 5.90
N GLY A 435 -7.42 -35.12 6.24
CA GLY A 435 -7.32 -33.74 5.76
C GLY A 435 -5.94 -33.08 5.86
N ARG A 436 -5.61 -32.31 4.82
CA ARG A 436 -4.42 -31.46 4.74
C ARG A 436 -4.51 -30.31 5.75
N MET A 437 -3.67 -30.39 6.77
CA MET A 437 -3.43 -29.34 7.76
C MET A 437 -2.46 -28.29 7.18
N LEU A 438 -2.88 -27.02 7.09
CA LEU A 438 -1.97 -25.90 6.79
C LEU A 438 -1.41 -25.37 8.11
N ARG A 439 -0.16 -25.75 8.44
CA ARG A 439 0.57 -25.30 9.63
C ARG A 439 1.48 -24.14 9.25
N MET A 440 1.25 -22.94 9.80
CA MET A 440 2.27 -21.88 9.85
C MET A 440 3.03 -22.02 11.16
N GLN A 441 4.30 -22.44 11.09
CA GLN A 441 5.25 -22.34 12.21
C GLN A 441 6.33 -21.34 11.82
N ARG A 442 6.65 -20.40 12.70
CA ARG A 442 7.80 -19.51 12.59
C ARG A 442 8.64 -19.68 13.86
N HIS A 443 9.95 -19.84 13.70
CA HIS A 443 10.91 -19.84 14.80
C HIS A 443 11.10 -18.40 15.30
N GLY A 444 10.98 -18.19 16.61
CA GLY A 444 11.20 -16.90 17.26
C GLY A 444 12.70 -16.66 17.44
N ALA A 445 13.16 -15.49 16.99
CA ALA A 445 14.40 -14.89 17.47
C ALA A 445 13.98 -13.69 18.34
N GLU A 446 14.33 -13.73 19.61
CA GLU A 446 14.14 -12.64 20.57
C GLU A 446 14.98 -11.43 20.16
N MET A 447 14.34 -10.27 20.03
CA MET A 447 15.00 -8.97 20.09
C MET A 447 14.13 -8.06 20.96
N THR A 448 14.61 -7.76 22.15
CA THR A 448 14.08 -6.79 23.11
C THR A 448 14.71 -5.42 22.85
N HIS A 449 13.90 -4.38 22.62
CA HIS A 449 14.30 -2.98 22.82
C HIS A 449 13.08 -2.09 23.11
N PRO A 450 13.24 -1.03 23.95
CA PRO A 450 12.15 -0.18 24.42
C PRO A 450 11.79 0.90 23.40
N LYS A 451 10.51 1.30 23.35
CA LYS A 451 9.87 1.88 22.15
C LYS A 451 9.41 3.35 22.26
N CYS A 452 9.95 4.16 23.17
CA CYS A 452 9.41 5.52 23.39
C CYS A 452 10.26 6.71 22.89
N GLU A 453 11.49 6.53 22.39
CA GLU A 453 12.32 7.64 21.84
C GLU A 453 12.50 7.60 20.31
N ILE A 454 11.82 6.65 19.64
CA ILE A 454 12.08 6.27 18.25
C ILE A 454 11.65 7.34 17.22
N LEU A 455 10.75 8.26 17.57
CA LEU A 455 10.28 9.27 16.61
C LEU A 455 11.31 10.38 16.33
N ASP A 456 12.17 10.72 17.29
CA ASP A 456 13.25 11.70 17.08
C ASP A 456 14.54 11.03 16.56
N GLU A 457 14.84 9.79 16.98
CA GLU A 457 15.99 9.03 16.47
C GLU A 457 15.81 8.53 15.02
N LEU A 458 14.60 8.18 14.57
CA LEU A 458 14.38 7.77 13.18
C LEU A 458 14.51 8.94 12.20
N VAL A 459 14.26 10.16 12.65
CA VAL A 459 14.50 11.38 11.86
C VAL A 459 16.01 11.60 11.71
N CYS A 460 16.80 11.42 12.77
CA CYS A 460 18.27 11.48 12.74
C CYS A 460 18.94 10.34 11.94
N CYS A 461 18.43 9.11 11.99
CA CYS A 461 19.05 8.00 11.24
C CYS A 461 18.83 8.08 9.72
N CYS A 462 17.85 8.86 9.26
CA CYS A 462 17.70 9.19 7.84
C CYS A 462 18.65 10.32 7.37
N GLU A 463 19.52 10.84 8.24
CA GLU A 463 20.48 11.92 7.95
C GLU A 463 21.86 11.44 7.45
N ARG A 464 22.10 10.12 7.33
CA ARG A 464 23.38 9.56 6.85
C ARG A 464 23.24 8.66 5.62
#